data_AF-A0A6I2LAH5-F1
#
_entry.id   AF-A0A6I2LAH5-F1
#
_cell.length_a   1.000
_cell.length_b   1.000
_cell.length_c   1.000
_cell.angle_alpha   90.00
_cell.angle_beta   90.00
_cell.angle_gamma   90.00
#
_symmetry.space_group_name_H-M   'P 1'
#
loop_
_entity.id
_entity.type
_entity.pdbx_description
1 polymer ?
#
loop_
_entity_poly.entity_id
_entity_poly.type
_entity_poly.pdbx_seq_one_letter_code
_entity_poly.pdbx_strand_id
1 'polypeptide(L)'
;MAGKFYTRNVMSSPPFLPFNAPPVPEVQHDRRLVRRYLLQSALRFNAGSLLFLSLAIALLPLWLKLGPAAPGNVAPHVLTPYIAGGVVLAVMVWLALMSGGIARGFLARLSEEGKALSAEAMASSVTRRIEAPFNPYTTFDLCTESLSGLALGTALGYAGPPAFFHDPFKGRVVLGRWRPLWLGRHVEVKVSSDLGPSCHIELRCRPGLAWFAIQQGESLKIAETVSAQLSQHLARHASALDAARRERELERTSLQARLSALQAQVEPHFLFNTLANLKYLIRTDQQAAQDMLDHLVGYLQNAMPDMRSVSSTLGREMDLVSDYLAVMRIRMGARLRYAVDVDEELRGLPFPPAMLISLVENAVKHGLERASRPGLITISASHESKGQGELLSVSVVDDGVGLTEQAGQGTGLANIAERMLLLYGREASLLVAPGDGQGVRAVLTVPIVRSHA
;
A
#
# COMPACT_ATOMS: atom_id res chain seq x y z
N MET A 1 -29.83 -34.49 -28.76
CA MET A 1 -29.02 -34.21 -29.97
C MET A 1 -27.81 -33.38 -29.55
N ALA A 2 -26.64 -33.81 -29.99
CA ALA A 2 -25.34 -33.37 -29.52
C ALA A 2 -24.92 -32.00 -30.09
N GLY A 3 -24.27 -31.19 -29.26
CA GLY A 3 -23.53 -29.99 -29.67
C GLY A 3 -22.31 -29.83 -28.78
N LYS A 4 -21.23 -30.57 -29.09
CA LYS A 4 -19.94 -30.51 -28.40
C LYS A 4 -19.27 -29.16 -28.65
N PHE A 5 -19.15 -28.32 -27.63
CA PHE A 5 -18.22 -27.19 -27.63
C PHE A 5 -16.79 -27.73 -27.43
N TYR A 6 -16.00 -27.72 -28.50
CA TYR A 6 -14.54 -27.92 -28.43
C TYR A 6 -13.88 -26.60 -27.99
N THR A 7 -13.53 -26.48 -26.71
CA THR A 7 -12.51 -25.52 -26.26
C THR A 7 -11.15 -26.02 -26.73
N ARG A 8 -10.67 -25.45 -27.83
CA ARG A 8 -9.35 -25.72 -28.40
C ARG A 8 -8.29 -25.13 -27.46
N ASN A 9 -7.45 -26.01 -26.90
CA ASN A 9 -6.23 -25.66 -26.20
C ASN A 9 -5.44 -24.60 -26.99
N VAL A 10 -5.25 -23.42 -26.39
CA VAL A 10 -4.26 -22.45 -26.84
C VAL A 10 -2.89 -23.02 -26.44
N MET A 11 -2.33 -23.88 -27.29
CA MET A 11 -0.88 -24.02 -27.36
C MET A 11 -0.37 -22.65 -27.80
N SER A 12 0.37 -21.97 -26.93
CA SER A 12 1.16 -20.80 -27.27
C SER A 12 2.12 -21.20 -28.40
N SER A 13 1.74 -20.89 -29.64
CA SER A 13 2.68 -20.80 -30.75
C SER A 13 3.79 -19.83 -30.36
N PRO A 14 5.05 -20.06 -30.78
CA PRO A 14 6.09 -19.07 -30.57
C PRO A 14 5.64 -17.74 -31.18
N PRO A 15 6.02 -16.59 -30.59
CA PRO A 15 5.68 -15.30 -31.18
C PRO A 15 6.27 -15.26 -32.59
N PHE A 16 5.42 -15.03 -33.60
CA PHE A 16 5.88 -14.73 -34.95
C PHE A 16 6.85 -13.54 -34.83
N LEU A 17 8.14 -13.79 -35.08
CA LEU A 17 9.10 -12.70 -35.23
C LEU A 17 8.63 -11.83 -36.40
N PRO A 18 8.65 -10.49 -36.28
CA PRO A 18 8.36 -9.62 -37.40
C PRO A 18 9.31 -9.97 -38.56
N PHE A 19 8.82 -9.88 -39.80
CA PHE A 19 9.54 -10.29 -41.02
C PHE A 19 10.93 -9.64 -41.19
N ASN A 20 11.22 -8.57 -40.44
CA ASN A 20 12.48 -7.82 -40.43
C ASN A 20 13.25 -7.90 -39.09
N ALA A 21 13.01 -8.91 -38.24
CA ALA A 21 13.85 -9.11 -37.06
C ALA A 21 15.30 -9.42 -37.50
N PRO A 22 16.34 -8.79 -36.89
CA PRO A 22 17.72 -9.16 -37.17
C PRO A 22 17.92 -10.66 -36.90
N PRO A 23 18.77 -11.37 -37.67
CA PRO A 23 19.02 -12.79 -37.45
C PRO A 23 19.41 -13.00 -36.00
N VAL A 24 18.73 -13.94 -35.33
CA VAL A 24 19.06 -14.33 -33.95
C VAL A 24 20.55 -14.68 -33.95
N PRO A 25 21.38 -14.03 -33.11
CA PRO A 25 22.82 -14.26 -33.12
C PRO A 25 23.10 -15.74 -32.95
N GLU A 26 24.00 -16.28 -33.77
CA GLU A 26 24.32 -17.71 -33.80
C GLU A 26 24.87 -18.14 -32.44
N VAL A 27 24.01 -18.76 -31.62
CA VAL A 27 24.38 -19.11 -30.25
C VAL A 27 25.28 -20.33 -30.26
N GLN A 28 26.57 -20.10 -30.08
CA GLN A 28 27.55 -21.16 -30.03
C GLN A 28 27.49 -21.90 -28.69
N HIS A 29 27.05 -23.16 -28.71
CA HIS A 29 27.12 -24.02 -27.54
C HIS A 29 28.56 -24.39 -27.18
N ASP A 30 28.89 -24.42 -25.88
CA ASP A 30 30.16 -24.98 -25.42
C ASP A 30 30.25 -26.47 -25.79
N ARG A 31 31.23 -26.80 -26.64
CA ARG A 31 31.50 -28.15 -27.12
C ARG A 31 31.73 -29.15 -25.97
N ARG A 32 32.31 -28.72 -24.84
CA ARG A 32 32.53 -29.58 -23.66
C ARG A 32 31.21 -29.91 -22.97
N LEU A 33 30.33 -28.93 -22.80
CA LEU A 33 29.00 -29.13 -22.22
C LEU A 33 28.12 -30.00 -23.11
N VAL A 34 28.13 -29.78 -24.43
CA VAL A 34 27.38 -30.61 -25.39
C VAL A 34 27.81 -32.08 -25.33
N ARG A 35 29.12 -32.36 -25.32
CA ARG A 35 29.63 -33.74 -25.19
C ARG A 35 29.18 -34.39 -23.87
N ARG A 36 29.28 -33.66 -22.76
CA ARG A 36 28.80 -34.13 -21.45
C ARG A 36 27.29 -34.40 -21.46
N TYR A 37 26.50 -33.52 -22.07
CA TYR A 37 25.06 -33.65 -22.16
C TYR A 37 24.63 -34.88 -22.96
N LEU A 38 25.23 -35.11 -24.14
CA LEU A 38 24.93 -36.28 -24.96
C LEU A 38 25.29 -37.58 -24.22
N LEU A 39 26.47 -37.61 -23.57
CA LEU A 39 26.90 -38.77 -22.78
C LEU A 39 25.97 -39.04 -21.60
N GLN A 40 25.63 -38.01 -20.82
CA GLN A 40 24.72 -38.14 -19.67
C GLN A 40 23.31 -38.55 -20.09
N SER A 41 22.82 -38.04 -21.22
CA SER A 41 21.51 -38.40 -21.77
C SER A 41 21.46 -39.87 -22.16
N ALA A 42 22.50 -40.36 -22.85
CA ALA A 42 22.62 -41.77 -23.21
C ALA A 42 22.73 -42.66 -21.96
N LEU A 43 23.57 -42.30 -20.99
CA LEU A 43 23.74 -43.06 -19.75
C LEU A 43 22.45 -43.13 -18.92
N ARG A 44 21.75 -42.01 -18.72
CA ARG A 44 20.49 -41.96 -17.96
C ARG A 44 19.40 -42.79 -18.64
N PHE A 45 19.23 -42.63 -19.94
CA PHE A 45 18.19 -43.33 -20.71
C PHE A 45 18.44 -44.83 -20.76
N ASN A 46 19.70 -45.25 -20.96
CA ASN A 46 20.09 -46.66 -20.95
C ASN A 46 19.97 -47.27 -19.55
N ALA A 47 20.39 -46.57 -18.48
CA ALA A 47 20.23 -47.06 -17.12
C ALA A 47 18.75 -47.30 -16.77
N GLY A 48 17.87 -46.38 -17.16
CA GLY A 48 16.42 -46.55 -17.00
C GLY A 48 15.91 -47.75 -17.80
N SER A 49 16.30 -47.84 -19.07
CA SER A 49 15.89 -48.93 -19.96
C SER A 49 16.36 -50.31 -19.49
N LEU A 50 17.57 -50.41 -18.92
CA LEU A 50 18.13 -51.65 -18.40
C LEU A 50 17.38 -52.13 -17.14
N LEU A 51 16.91 -51.22 -16.29
CA LEU A 51 16.04 -51.54 -15.16
C LEU A 51 14.69 -52.10 -15.62
N PHE A 52 14.09 -51.52 -16.66
CA PHE A 52 12.85 -52.06 -17.23
C PHE A 52 13.05 -53.40 -17.93
N LEU A 53 14.16 -53.53 -18.67
CA LEU A 53 14.48 -54.75 -19.41
C LEU A 53 14.82 -55.91 -18.47
N SER A 54 15.56 -55.67 -17.38
CA SER A 54 15.85 -56.70 -16.37
C SER A 54 14.58 -57.18 -15.67
N LEU A 55 13.66 -56.26 -15.34
CA LEU A 55 12.35 -56.60 -14.78
C LEU A 55 11.50 -57.40 -15.77
N ALA A 56 11.48 -56.99 -17.04
CA ALA A 56 10.74 -57.70 -18.10
C ALA A 56 11.28 -59.12 -18.31
N ILE A 57 12.61 -59.29 -18.34
CA ILE A 57 13.26 -60.61 -18.46
C ILE A 57 12.96 -61.48 -17.24
N ALA A 58 13.01 -60.92 -16.03
CA ALA A 58 12.71 -61.66 -14.80
C ALA A 58 11.24 -62.11 -14.73
N LEU A 59 10.31 -61.34 -15.30
CA LEU A 59 8.88 -61.65 -15.34
C LEU A 59 8.47 -62.49 -16.56
N LEU A 60 9.35 -62.64 -17.56
CA LEU A 60 9.11 -63.37 -18.80
C LEU A 60 8.64 -64.84 -18.58
N PRO A 61 9.22 -65.62 -17.64
CA PRO A 61 8.78 -67.00 -17.39
C PRO A 61 7.36 -67.07 -16.83
N LEU A 62 6.99 -66.09 -16.00
CA LEU A 62 5.66 -65.98 -15.40
C LEU A 62 4.60 -65.65 -16.46
N TRP A 63 4.94 -64.79 -17.42
CA TRP A 63 4.08 -64.41 -18.55
C TRP A 63 3.85 -65.53 -19.54
N LEU A 64 4.90 -66.30 -19.85
CA LEU A 64 4.85 -67.40 -20.79
C LEU A 64 4.32 -68.71 -20.16
N LYS A 65 3.88 -68.70 -18.90
CA LYS A 65 3.42 -69.87 -18.13
C LYS A 65 4.37 -71.07 -18.20
N LEU A 66 5.68 -70.84 -18.22
CA LEU A 66 6.63 -71.96 -18.13
C LEU A 66 6.60 -72.48 -16.68
N GLY A 67 5.98 -73.65 -16.47
CA GLY A 67 6.11 -74.42 -15.23
C GLY A 67 7.53 -74.96 -15.05
N PRO A 68 7.94 -75.32 -13.82
CA PRO A 68 9.26 -75.92 -13.59
C PRO A 68 9.39 -77.22 -14.40
N ALA A 69 10.48 -77.33 -15.16
CA ALA A 69 10.74 -78.50 -16.01
C ALA A 69 10.82 -79.78 -15.16
N ALA A 70 10.19 -80.86 -15.63
CA ALA A 70 10.27 -82.17 -14.97
C ALA A 70 11.72 -82.70 -14.96
N PRO A 71 12.17 -83.36 -13.88
CA PRO A 71 13.55 -83.82 -13.75
C PRO A 71 13.82 -84.94 -14.76
N GLY A 72 14.69 -84.69 -15.75
CA GLY A 72 15.18 -85.72 -16.68
C GLY A 72 15.28 -85.32 -18.15
N ASN A 73 14.67 -84.21 -18.58
CA ASN A 73 14.84 -83.72 -19.96
C ASN A 73 16.05 -82.80 -20.07
N VAL A 74 17.09 -83.27 -20.76
CA VAL A 74 18.27 -82.45 -21.13
C VAL A 74 18.22 -82.15 -22.64
N ALA A 75 17.77 -80.94 -23.00
CA ALA A 75 18.12 -80.23 -24.25
C ALA A 75 17.51 -78.81 -24.28
N PRO A 76 18.15 -77.79 -24.89
CA PRO A 76 19.55 -77.41 -24.92
C PRO A 76 19.72 -76.01 -24.30
N HIS A 77 20.21 -75.89 -23.06
CA HIS A 77 20.32 -74.58 -22.38
C HIS A 77 21.62 -73.79 -22.65
N VAL A 78 22.43 -74.18 -23.63
CA VAL A 78 23.80 -73.61 -23.79
C VAL A 78 23.84 -72.35 -24.68
N LEU A 79 22.83 -72.10 -25.52
CA LEU A 79 22.78 -70.91 -26.39
C LEU A 79 21.96 -69.74 -25.82
N THR A 80 21.22 -69.96 -24.74
CA THR A 80 20.27 -69.01 -24.16
C THR A 80 20.89 -67.74 -23.54
N PRO A 81 22.01 -67.79 -22.78
CA PRO A 81 22.56 -66.57 -22.18
C PRO A 81 23.33 -65.68 -23.18
N TYR A 82 24.01 -66.26 -24.17
CA TYR A 82 24.79 -65.50 -25.15
C TYR A 82 23.90 -64.78 -26.18
N ILE A 83 22.84 -65.44 -26.66
CA ILE A 83 21.86 -64.80 -27.55
C ILE A 83 21.09 -63.72 -26.79
N ALA A 84 20.67 -63.99 -25.56
CA ALA A 84 20.03 -62.98 -24.72
C ALA A 84 20.96 -61.77 -24.47
N GLY A 85 22.23 -62.02 -24.15
CA GLY A 85 23.22 -60.96 -23.97
C GLY A 85 23.46 -60.11 -25.23
N GLY A 86 23.55 -60.76 -26.40
CA GLY A 86 23.71 -60.08 -27.68
C GLY A 86 22.49 -59.23 -28.08
N VAL A 87 21.27 -59.75 -27.87
CA VAL A 87 20.03 -59.01 -28.13
C VAL A 87 19.90 -57.82 -27.17
N VAL A 88 20.18 -58.01 -25.88
CA VAL A 88 20.20 -56.91 -24.89
C VAL A 88 21.20 -55.84 -25.32
N LEU A 89 22.42 -56.23 -25.70
CA LEU A 89 23.43 -55.27 -26.16
C LEU A 89 22.98 -54.49 -27.40
N ALA A 90 22.40 -55.17 -28.40
CA ALA A 90 21.88 -54.53 -29.61
C ALA A 90 20.75 -53.54 -29.31
N VAL A 91 19.82 -53.91 -28.43
CA VAL A 91 18.74 -53.03 -27.95
C VAL A 91 19.32 -51.81 -27.22
N MET A 92 20.32 -52.01 -26.36
CA MET A 92 20.97 -50.93 -25.61
C MET A 92 21.75 -49.96 -26.52
N VAL A 93 22.39 -50.45 -27.58
CA VAL A 93 23.04 -49.62 -28.60
C VAL A 93 22.00 -48.82 -29.38
N TRP A 94 20.89 -49.45 -29.78
CA TRP A 94 19.80 -48.78 -30.48
C TRP A 94 19.15 -47.68 -29.63
N LEU A 95 18.89 -47.95 -28.35
CA LEU A 95 18.37 -46.96 -27.39
C LEU A 95 19.33 -45.80 -27.15
N ALA A 96 20.65 -46.06 -27.10
CA ALA A 96 21.66 -45.01 -27.03
C ALA A 96 21.60 -44.09 -28.25
N LEU A 97 21.49 -44.64 -29.47
CA LEU A 97 21.37 -43.86 -30.70
C LEU A 97 20.09 -43.01 -30.71
N MET A 98 18.95 -43.60 -30.31
CA MET A 98 17.68 -42.88 -30.18
C MET A 98 17.76 -41.72 -29.17
N SER A 99 18.39 -41.96 -28.01
CA SER A 99 18.58 -40.92 -26.99
C SER A 99 19.44 -39.74 -27.51
N GLY A 100 20.44 -40.04 -28.34
CA GLY A 100 21.26 -39.03 -29.01
C GLY A 100 20.46 -38.17 -29.98
N GLY A 101 19.51 -38.75 -30.71
CA GLY A 101 18.58 -38.01 -31.58
C GLY A 101 17.71 -37.02 -30.79
N ILE A 102 17.09 -37.48 -29.70
CA ILE A 102 16.25 -36.64 -28.83
C ILE A 102 17.08 -35.51 -28.19
N ALA A 103 18.28 -35.83 -27.68
CA ALA A 103 19.16 -34.84 -27.07
C ALA A 103 19.64 -33.77 -28.07
N ARG A 104 19.99 -34.16 -29.30
CA ARG A 104 20.34 -33.19 -30.37
C ARG A 104 19.15 -32.35 -30.80
N GLY A 105 17.95 -32.91 -30.85
CA GLY A 105 16.72 -32.16 -31.11
C GLY A 105 16.48 -31.05 -30.08
N PHE A 106 16.79 -31.30 -28.80
CA PHE A 106 16.74 -30.26 -27.77
C PHE A 106 17.78 -29.15 -27.96
N LEU A 107 19.01 -29.49 -28.34
CA LEU A 107 20.05 -28.50 -28.66
C LEU A 107 19.66 -27.61 -29.84
N ALA A 108 19.05 -28.21 -30.88
CA ALA A 108 18.53 -27.46 -32.02
C ALA A 108 17.45 -26.46 -31.58
N ARG A 109 16.48 -26.88 -30.74
CA ARG A 109 15.46 -25.97 -30.19
C ARG A 109 16.07 -24.85 -29.35
N LEU A 110 17.08 -25.12 -28.52
CA LEU A 110 17.78 -24.08 -27.77
C LEU A 110 18.47 -23.06 -28.69
N SER A 111 19.08 -23.55 -29.77
CA SER A 111 19.71 -22.68 -30.78
C SER A 111 18.67 -21.81 -31.50
N GLU A 112 17.52 -22.37 -31.86
CA GLU A 112 16.39 -21.63 -32.45
C GLU A 112 15.83 -20.57 -31.48
N GLU A 113 15.80 -20.86 -30.17
CA GLU A 113 15.40 -19.93 -29.12
C GLU A 113 16.48 -18.88 -28.77
N GLY A 114 17.67 -18.94 -29.38
CA GLY A 114 18.78 -18.07 -29.03
C GLY A 114 19.33 -18.28 -27.61
N LYS A 115 19.22 -19.50 -27.07
CA LYS A 115 19.69 -19.85 -25.72
C LYS A 115 20.86 -20.83 -25.76
N ALA A 116 21.90 -20.56 -24.98
CA ALA A 116 23.02 -21.47 -24.83
C ALA A 116 22.65 -22.61 -23.85
N LEU A 117 23.18 -23.81 -24.09
CA LEU A 117 23.09 -24.91 -23.14
C LEU A 117 23.80 -24.52 -21.82
N SER A 118 23.04 -24.48 -20.73
CA SER A 118 23.57 -24.23 -19.39
C SER A 118 23.74 -25.53 -18.60
N ALA A 119 24.68 -25.53 -17.65
CA ALA A 119 24.87 -26.68 -16.75
C ALA A 119 23.61 -26.96 -15.90
N GLU A 120 22.86 -25.92 -15.55
CA GLU A 120 21.60 -26.04 -14.80
C GLU A 120 20.47 -26.67 -15.63
N ALA A 121 20.40 -26.39 -16.93
CA ALA A 121 19.41 -27.02 -17.82
C ALA A 121 19.61 -28.54 -17.95
N MET A 122 20.84 -29.02 -17.74
CA MET A 122 21.20 -30.44 -17.74
C MET A 122 21.00 -31.12 -16.37
N ALA A 123 20.84 -30.33 -15.31
CA ALA A 123 20.74 -30.81 -13.94
C ALA A 123 19.38 -31.49 -13.71
N SER A 124 19.41 -32.67 -13.10
CA SER A 124 18.19 -33.39 -12.76
C SER A 124 17.48 -32.79 -11.55
N SER A 125 18.21 -32.09 -10.68
CA SER A 125 17.67 -31.30 -9.57
C SER A 125 18.21 -29.88 -9.61
N VAL A 126 17.33 -28.91 -9.39
CA VAL A 126 17.67 -27.48 -9.31
C VAL A 126 17.21 -26.97 -7.95
N THR A 127 18.06 -26.16 -7.32
CA THR A 127 17.74 -25.46 -6.06
C THR A 127 17.74 -23.95 -6.30
N ARG A 128 16.79 -23.24 -5.72
CA ARG A 128 16.70 -21.77 -5.70
C ARG A 128 16.50 -21.30 -4.26
N ARG A 129 17.14 -20.17 -3.91
CA ARG A 129 16.97 -19.50 -2.62
C ARG A 129 16.27 -18.17 -2.85
N ILE A 130 15.22 -17.91 -2.08
CA ILE A 130 14.45 -16.65 -2.14
C ILE A 130 14.48 -16.04 -0.74
N GLU A 131 14.75 -14.75 -0.65
CA GLU A 131 14.67 -14.00 0.59
C GLU A 131 13.24 -13.50 0.81
N ALA A 132 12.72 -13.72 2.02
CA ALA A 132 11.40 -13.27 2.42
C ALA A 132 11.52 -12.25 3.56
N PRO A 133 10.93 -11.05 3.43
CA PRO A 133 11.03 -9.98 4.44
C PRO A 133 10.08 -10.16 5.62
N PHE A 134 9.47 -11.35 5.77
CA PHE A 134 8.47 -11.64 6.79
C PHE A 134 8.95 -12.71 7.77
N ASN A 135 8.22 -12.87 8.87
CA ASN A 135 8.46 -13.94 9.82
C ASN A 135 8.20 -15.33 9.17
N PRO A 136 8.67 -16.43 9.80
CA PRO A 136 8.58 -17.77 9.20
C PRO A 136 7.16 -18.24 8.96
N TYR A 137 6.22 -17.90 9.86
CA TYR A 137 4.82 -18.32 9.78
C TYR A 137 4.08 -17.64 8.63
N THR A 138 4.15 -16.31 8.55
CA THR A 138 3.57 -15.53 7.45
C THR A 138 4.19 -15.92 6.11
N THR A 139 5.52 -16.14 6.09
CA THR A 139 6.19 -16.64 4.88
C THR A 139 5.67 -18.02 4.47
N PHE A 140 5.48 -18.93 5.42
CA PHE A 140 4.94 -20.26 5.17
C PHE A 140 3.50 -20.23 4.66
N ASP A 141 2.64 -19.40 5.24
CA ASP A 141 1.25 -19.24 4.81
C ASP A 141 1.17 -18.70 3.38
N LEU A 142 1.95 -17.66 3.06
CA LEU A 142 2.03 -17.09 1.70
C LEU A 142 2.57 -18.10 0.69
N CYS A 143 3.56 -18.93 1.07
CA CYS A 143 4.04 -20.02 0.22
C CYS A 143 2.95 -21.07 -0.01
N THR A 144 2.25 -21.46 1.05
CA THR A 144 1.17 -22.46 1.01
C THR A 144 0.04 -22.00 0.10
N GLU A 145 -0.42 -20.76 0.27
CA GLU A 145 -1.42 -20.12 -0.58
C GLU A 145 -0.98 -20.10 -2.05
N SER A 146 0.24 -19.62 -2.31
CA SER A 146 0.80 -19.54 -3.67
C SER A 146 0.90 -20.91 -4.37
N LEU A 147 1.25 -21.95 -3.63
CA LEU A 147 1.54 -23.29 -4.15
C LEU A 147 0.30 -24.19 -4.23
N SER A 148 -0.73 -23.90 -3.44
CA SER A 148 -1.99 -24.66 -3.43
C SER A 148 -2.85 -24.46 -4.70
N GLY A 149 -2.53 -23.46 -5.52
CA GLY A 149 -3.31 -23.12 -6.71
C GLY A 149 -3.26 -24.19 -7.82
N LEU A 150 -4.44 -24.67 -8.26
CA LEU A 150 -4.61 -25.60 -9.39
C LEU A 150 -3.91 -25.14 -10.68
N ALA A 151 -3.85 -23.83 -10.93
CA ALA A 151 -3.19 -23.23 -12.08
C ALA A 151 -1.66 -23.41 -12.07
N LEU A 152 -1.04 -23.48 -10.89
CA LEU A 152 0.39 -23.75 -10.78
C LEU A 152 0.68 -25.22 -11.12
N GLY A 153 -0.17 -26.14 -10.67
CA GLY A 153 -0.05 -27.57 -11.01
C GLY A 153 0.01 -27.84 -12.51
N THR A 154 -0.89 -27.22 -13.28
CA THR A 154 -0.91 -27.35 -14.74
C THR A 154 0.28 -26.65 -15.41
N ALA A 155 0.67 -25.46 -14.94
CA ALA A 155 1.84 -24.73 -15.44
C ALA A 155 3.16 -25.51 -15.25
N LEU A 156 3.26 -26.32 -14.19
CA LEU A 156 4.43 -27.17 -13.90
C LEU A 156 4.40 -28.52 -14.65
N GLY A 157 3.41 -28.75 -15.52
CA GLY A 157 3.30 -29.94 -16.35
C GLY A 157 2.81 -31.18 -15.60
N TYR A 158 2.12 -31.02 -14.46
CA TYR A 158 1.46 -32.14 -13.79
C TYR A 158 0.15 -32.48 -14.52
N ALA A 159 0.03 -33.72 -15.00
CA ALA A 159 -1.22 -34.25 -15.55
C ALA A 159 -2.15 -34.67 -14.39
N GLY A 160 -3.18 -33.86 -14.12
CA GLY A 160 -4.14 -34.04 -13.02
C GLY A 160 -3.88 -33.11 -11.82
N PRO A 161 -4.75 -33.09 -10.80
CA PRO A 161 -4.57 -32.24 -9.63
C PRO A 161 -3.27 -32.66 -8.91
N PRO A 162 -2.34 -31.72 -8.64
CA PRO A 162 -1.15 -32.02 -7.87
C PRO A 162 -1.56 -32.40 -6.43
N ALA A 163 -0.87 -33.39 -5.87
CA ALA A 163 -0.90 -33.67 -4.45
C ALA A 163 -0.09 -32.59 -3.73
N PHE A 164 -0.74 -31.95 -2.76
CA PHE A 164 -0.19 -30.88 -1.94
C PHE A 164 -0.04 -31.37 -0.51
N PHE A 165 1.18 -31.36 0.01
CA PHE A 165 1.49 -31.73 1.39
C PHE A 165 2.24 -30.59 2.05
N HIS A 166 1.88 -30.24 3.27
CA HIS A 166 2.59 -29.21 4.03
C HIS A 166 2.71 -29.66 5.48
N ASP A 167 3.85 -29.34 6.09
CA ASP A 167 4.19 -29.61 7.49
C ASP A 167 4.66 -28.27 8.10
N PRO A 168 3.76 -27.56 8.81
CA PRO A 168 4.07 -26.26 9.41
C PRO A 168 5.22 -26.33 10.43
N PHE A 169 5.32 -27.43 11.18
CA PHE A 169 6.35 -27.60 12.21
C PHE A 169 7.75 -27.79 11.61
N LYS A 170 7.82 -28.35 10.40
CA LYS A 170 9.09 -28.50 9.66
C LYS A 170 9.32 -27.39 8.63
N GLY A 171 8.40 -26.42 8.52
CA GLY A 171 8.45 -25.36 7.51
C GLY A 171 8.49 -25.91 6.08
N ARG A 172 7.87 -27.07 5.83
CA ARG A 172 8.08 -27.83 4.59
C ARG A 172 6.78 -27.91 3.80
N VAL A 173 6.81 -27.47 2.55
CA VAL A 173 5.72 -27.56 1.58
C VAL A 173 6.18 -28.42 0.39
N VAL A 174 5.37 -29.38 -0.04
CA VAL A 174 5.69 -30.31 -1.12
C VAL A 174 4.54 -30.34 -2.11
N LEU A 175 4.88 -30.14 -3.39
CA LEU A 175 3.96 -30.17 -4.52
C LEU A 175 4.41 -31.23 -5.54
N GLY A 176 3.57 -32.23 -5.80
CA GLY A 176 3.91 -33.30 -6.75
C GLY A 176 2.70 -34.10 -7.21
N ARG A 177 2.90 -35.24 -7.89
CA ARG A 177 1.81 -36.15 -8.28
C ARG A 177 1.59 -37.24 -7.23
N TRP A 178 0.36 -37.69 -7.01
CA TRP A 178 0.06 -38.80 -6.11
C TRP A 178 0.63 -40.13 -6.65
N ARG A 179 1.83 -40.47 -6.17
CA ARG A 179 2.59 -41.73 -6.24
C ARG A 179 3.40 -41.78 -4.93
N PRO A 180 4.01 -42.91 -4.51
CA PRO A 180 5.01 -42.85 -3.44
C PRO A 180 6.00 -41.73 -3.79
N LEU A 181 6.09 -40.68 -2.96
CA LEU A 181 6.68 -39.38 -3.34
C LEU A 181 8.12 -39.48 -3.88
N TRP A 182 8.82 -40.57 -3.59
CA TRP A 182 10.16 -40.89 -4.11
C TRP A 182 10.20 -41.30 -5.60
N LEU A 183 9.08 -41.77 -6.16
CA LEU A 183 8.99 -42.20 -7.57
C LEU A 183 8.53 -41.06 -8.51
N GLY A 184 7.77 -40.10 -8.00
CA GLY A 184 7.23 -38.98 -8.77
C GLY A 184 8.11 -37.72 -8.71
N ARG A 185 8.09 -36.93 -9.79
CA ARG A 185 8.64 -35.57 -9.74
C ARG A 185 7.85 -34.73 -8.74
N HIS A 186 8.55 -33.98 -7.90
CA HIS A 186 7.95 -33.06 -6.96
C HIS A 186 8.84 -31.83 -6.72
N VAL A 187 8.21 -30.73 -6.34
CA VAL A 187 8.85 -29.52 -5.85
C VAL A 187 8.74 -29.52 -4.34
N GLU A 188 9.87 -29.34 -3.68
CA GLU A 188 9.99 -29.21 -2.23
C GLU A 188 10.35 -27.76 -1.93
N VAL A 189 9.54 -27.08 -1.15
CA VAL A 189 9.79 -25.72 -0.66
C VAL A 189 9.98 -25.82 0.85
N LYS A 190 11.15 -25.39 1.33
CA LYS A 190 11.49 -25.35 2.74
C LYS A 190 11.68 -23.91 3.16
N VAL A 191 10.90 -23.48 4.14
CA VAL A 191 11.04 -22.17 4.78
C VAL A 191 11.90 -22.38 6.02
N SER A 192 13.02 -21.67 6.08
CA SER A 192 13.90 -21.65 7.24
C SER A 192 14.23 -20.22 7.65
N SER A 193 14.32 -20.02 8.96
CA SER A 193 14.80 -18.78 9.55
C SER A 193 16.24 -19.00 9.99
N ASP A 194 17.12 -18.08 9.61
CA ASP A 194 18.33 -17.87 10.40
C ASP A 194 17.91 -17.08 11.65
N LEU A 195 18.76 -16.95 12.68
CA LEU A 195 18.46 -16.26 13.97
C LEU A 195 18.18 -14.73 13.84
N GLY A 196 17.77 -14.25 12.67
CA GLY A 196 17.43 -12.86 12.34
C GLY A 196 15.99 -12.66 11.82
N PRO A 197 15.62 -11.43 11.45
CA PRO A 197 14.24 -11.06 11.08
C PRO A 197 13.83 -11.47 9.65
N SER A 198 14.79 -11.88 8.81
CA SER A 198 14.55 -12.33 7.44
C SER A 198 14.53 -13.85 7.36
N CYS A 199 13.57 -14.37 6.61
CA CYS A 199 13.46 -15.80 6.33
C CYS A 199 14.05 -16.09 4.96
N HIS A 200 14.57 -17.30 4.78
CA HIS A 200 14.95 -17.80 3.46
C HIS A 200 14.07 -18.99 3.07
N ILE A 201 13.66 -18.99 1.81
CA ILE A 201 12.91 -20.06 1.20
C ILE A 201 13.87 -20.83 0.31
N GLU A 202 14.09 -22.10 0.61
CA GLU A 202 14.83 -23.03 -0.23
C GLU A 202 13.83 -23.84 -1.07
N LEU A 203 13.84 -23.61 -2.38
CA LEU A 203 13.06 -24.38 -3.34
C LEU A 203 13.95 -25.42 -3.99
N ARG A 204 13.51 -26.68 -4.00
CA ARG A 204 14.23 -27.82 -4.56
C ARG A 204 13.34 -28.65 -5.47
N CYS A 205 13.73 -28.77 -6.73
CA CYS A 205 13.08 -29.65 -7.70
C CYS A 205 13.67 -31.07 -7.61
N ARG A 206 12.84 -32.06 -7.26
CA ARG A 206 13.23 -33.47 -7.15
C ARG A 206 12.71 -34.24 -8.37
N PRO A 207 13.58 -34.88 -9.17
CA PRO A 207 13.19 -35.50 -10.44
C PRO A 207 12.41 -36.81 -10.29
N GLY A 208 12.59 -37.56 -9.21
CA GLY A 208 12.04 -38.93 -9.09
C GLY A 208 12.51 -39.82 -10.24
N LEU A 209 11.61 -40.63 -10.82
CA LEU A 209 11.92 -41.47 -11.99
C LEU A 209 12.28 -40.66 -13.25
N ALA A 210 11.93 -39.36 -13.33
CA ALA A 210 12.35 -38.51 -14.44
C ALA A 210 13.87 -38.27 -14.45
N TRP A 211 14.62 -38.71 -13.43
CA TRP A 211 16.08 -38.75 -13.46
C TRP A 211 16.62 -39.59 -14.62
N PHE A 212 15.91 -40.67 -14.99
CA PHE A 212 16.27 -41.52 -16.13
C PHE A 212 15.88 -40.91 -17.48
N ALA A 213 15.03 -39.89 -17.50
CA ALA A 213 14.64 -39.20 -18.72
C ALA A 213 15.76 -38.25 -19.19
N ILE A 214 15.73 -37.95 -20.49
CA ILE A 214 16.61 -36.96 -21.10
C ILE A 214 16.21 -35.58 -20.59
N GLN A 215 17.15 -34.87 -19.97
CA GLN A 215 16.87 -33.58 -19.33
C GLN A 215 16.77 -32.48 -20.39
N GLN A 216 15.58 -31.90 -20.52
CA GLN A 216 15.29 -30.80 -21.46
C GLN A 216 15.07 -29.47 -20.70
N GLY A 217 15.69 -29.30 -19.53
CA GLY A 217 15.52 -28.09 -18.70
C GLY A 217 14.20 -28.01 -17.91
N GLU A 218 13.43 -29.08 -17.80
CA GLU A 218 12.13 -29.07 -17.10
C GLU A 218 12.26 -28.67 -15.61
N SER A 219 13.26 -29.21 -14.89
CA SER A 219 13.51 -28.86 -13.48
C SER A 219 13.90 -27.40 -13.30
N LEU A 220 14.65 -26.83 -14.24
CA LEU A 220 15.03 -25.41 -14.26
C LEU A 220 13.81 -24.53 -14.50
N LYS A 221 13.02 -24.83 -15.54
CA LYS A 221 11.79 -24.11 -15.87
C LYS A 221 10.80 -24.10 -14.71
N ILE A 222 10.64 -25.24 -14.03
CA ILE A 222 9.79 -25.36 -12.85
C ILE A 222 10.33 -24.49 -11.70
N ALA A 223 11.63 -24.56 -11.42
CA ALA A 223 12.24 -23.76 -10.36
C ALA A 223 12.08 -22.27 -10.61
N GLU A 224 12.30 -21.81 -11.84
CA GLU A 224 12.13 -20.41 -12.23
C GLU A 224 10.67 -19.95 -12.14
N THR A 225 9.73 -20.76 -12.62
CA THR A 225 8.30 -20.42 -12.58
C THR A 225 7.80 -20.29 -11.15
N VAL A 226 8.11 -21.27 -10.29
CA VAL A 226 7.70 -21.23 -8.89
C VAL A 226 8.41 -20.11 -8.14
N SER A 227 9.71 -19.92 -8.37
CA SER A 227 10.45 -18.83 -7.74
C SER A 227 9.89 -17.46 -8.11
N ALA A 228 9.59 -17.24 -9.40
CA ALA A 228 9.02 -15.98 -9.86
C ALA A 228 7.64 -15.72 -9.24
N GLN A 229 6.78 -16.75 -9.17
CA GLN A 229 5.46 -16.62 -8.56
C GLN A 229 5.52 -16.34 -7.06
N LEU A 230 6.39 -17.03 -6.33
CA LEU A 230 6.58 -16.79 -4.90
C LEU A 230 7.12 -15.39 -4.64
N SER A 231 8.18 -14.97 -5.35
CA SER A 231 8.75 -13.62 -5.22
C SER A 231 7.72 -12.54 -5.54
N GLN A 232 6.90 -12.74 -6.58
CA GLN A 232 5.86 -11.79 -6.95
C GLN A 232 4.76 -11.69 -5.88
N HIS A 233 4.32 -12.80 -5.31
CA HIS A 233 3.30 -12.78 -4.26
C HIS A 233 3.83 -12.11 -2.98
N LEU A 234 5.05 -12.45 -2.55
CA LEU A 234 5.71 -11.82 -1.41
C LEU A 234 5.84 -10.30 -1.60
N ALA A 235 6.27 -9.86 -2.78
CA ALA A 235 6.41 -8.44 -3.09
C ALA A 235 5.07 -7.68 -3.08
N ARG A 236 3.99 -8.30 -3.59
CA ARG A 236 2.63 -7.73 -3.54
C ARG A 236 2.15 -7.58 -2.10
N HIS A 237 2.37 -8.60 -1.27
CA HIS A 237 1.95 -8.56 0.13
C HIS A 237 2.71 -7.50 0.93
N ALA A 238 4.03 -7.37 0.73
CA ALA A 238 4.83 -6.31 1.34
C ALA A 238 4.34 -4.92 0.93
N SER A 239 4.13 -4.72 -0.37
CA SER A 239 3.65 -3.43 -0.91
C SER A 239 2.28 -3.02 -0.33
N ALA A 240 1.38 -3.99 -0.13
CA ALA A 240 0.06 -3.76 0.47
C ALA A 240 0.17 -3.37 1.95
N LEU A 241 1.03 -4.03 2.72
CA LEU A 241 1.27 -3.68 4.12
C LEU A 241 1.87 -2.28 4.26
N ASP A 242 2.82 -1.92 3.41
CA ASP A 242 3.45 -0.59 3.44
C ASP A 242 2.50 0.52 2.97
N ALA A 243 1.59 0.22 2.04
CA ALA A 243 0.53 1.15 1.66
C ALA A 243 -0.43 1.41 2.84
N ALA A 244 -0.89 0.34 3.51
CA ALA A 244 -1.78 0.46 4.66
C ALA A 244 -1.14 1.19 5.85
N ARG A 245 0.18 1.03 6.06
CA ARG A 245 0.93 1.79 7.08
C ARG A 245 0.96 3.29 6.76
N ARG A 246 1.31 3.64 5.52
CA ARG A 246 1.36 5.04 5.08
C ARG A 246 0.00 5.73 5.18
N GLU A 247 -1.08 5.03 4.83
CA GLU A 247 -2.45 5.55 4.97
C GLU A 247 -2.77 5.91 6.43
N ARG A 248 -2.47 5.02 7.37
CA ARG A 248 -2.67 5.27 8.81
C ARG A 248 -1.82 6.41 9.33
N GLU A 249 -0.59 6.56 8.85
CA GLU A 249 0.30 7.68 9.22
C GLU A 249 -0.22 9.01 8.71
N LEU A 250 -0.73 9.06 7.47
CA LEU A 250 -1.36 10.25 6.91
C LEU A 250 -2.64 10.63 7.67
N GLU A 251 -3.48 9.65 8.01
CA GLU A 251 -4.69 9.87 8.81
C GLU A 251 -4.34 10.44 10.19
N ARG A 252 -3.37 9.84 10.88
CA ARG A 252 -2.86 10.34 12.17
C ARG A 252 -2.32 11.76 12.07
N THR A 253 -1.50 12.05 11.06
CA THR A 253 -0.92 13.37 10.83
C THR A 253 -2.01 14.41 10.55
N SER A 254 -3.01 14.05 9.74
CA SER A 254 -4.17 14.91 9.45
C SER A 254 -5.00 15.19 10.69
N LEU A 255 -5.31 14.17 11.49
CA LEU A 255 -6.01 14.33 12.76
C LEU A 255 -5.24 15.22 13.73
N GLN A 256 -3.93 15.02 13.85
CA GLN A 256 -3.09 15.84 14.72
C GLN A 256 -3.05 17.30 14.25
N ALA A 257 -2.91 17.56 12.94
CA ALA A 257 -2.98 18.91 12.39
C ALA A 257 -4.35 19.58 12.66
N ARG A 258 -5.45 18.83 12.54
CA ARG A 258 -6.81 19.31 12.87
C ARG A 258 -6.94 19.66 14.36
N LEU A 259 -6.45 18.79 15.25
CA LEU A 259 -6.46 19.04 16.69
C LEU A 259 -5.61 20.27 17.06
N SER A 260 -4.42 20.41 16.46
CA SER A 260 -3.58 21.59 16.67
C SER A 260 -4.22 22.87 16.13
N ALA A 261 -4.93 22.81 15.01
CA ALA A 261 -5.67 23.95 14.48
C ALA A 261 -6.83 24.37 15.41
N LEU A 262 -7.55 23.41 15.98
CA LEU A 262 -8.58 23.67 16.99
C LEU A 262 -8.00 24.29 18.26
N GLN A 263 -6.85 23.80 18.74
CA GLN A 263 -6.15 24.36 19.89
C GLN A 263 -5.64 25.79 19.64
N ALA A 264 -5.25 26.12 18.41
CA ALA A 264 -4.75 27.44 18.05
C ALA A 264 -5.84 28.52 17.97
N GLN A 265 -7.12 28.15 17.89
CA GLN A 265 -8.23 29.11 17.76
C GLN A 265 -8.62 29.80 19.07
N VAL A 266 -8.18 29.29 20.23
CA VAL A 266 -8.45 29.91 21.53
C VAL A 266 -7.14 30.44 22.11
N GLU A 267 -7.08 31.74 22.42
CA GLU A 267 -5.92 32.32 23.12
C GLU A 267 -5.78 31.65 24.50
N PRO A 268 -4.73 30.85 24.75
CA PRO A 268 -4.59 30.13 26.01
C PRO A 268 -4.51 31.09 27.21
N HIS A 269 -3.91 32.26 27.01
CA HIS A 269 -3.77 33.26 28.05
C HIS A 269 -5.12 33.85 28.48
N PHE A 270 -6.00 34.20 27.53
CA PHE A 270 -7.36 34.63 27.84
C PHE A 270 -8.09 33.56 28.66
N LEU A 271 -8.03 32.29 28.23
CA LEU A 271 -8.73 31.21 28.91
C LEU A 271 -8.25 31.02 30.36
N PHE A 272 -6.93 30.97 30.59
CA PHE A 272 -6.38 30.83 31.93
C PHE A 272 -6.70 32.05 32.83
N ASN A 273 -6.62 33.26 32.29
CA ASN A 273 -6.94 34.48 33.04
C ASN A 273 -8.43 34.52 33.41
N THR A 274 -9.30 34.15 32.49
CA THR A 274 -10.75 34.09 32.74
C THR A 274 -11.08 33.06 33.80
N LEU A 275 -10.50 31.85 33.74
CA LEU A 275 -10.70 30.82 34.77
C LEU A 275 -10.16 31.24 36.15
N ALA A 276 -9.03 31.95 36.20
CA ALA A 276 -8.48 32.48 37.45
C ALA A 276 -9.41 33.53 38.07
N ASN A 277 -9.97 34.43 37.25
CA ASN A 277 -10.95 35.42 37.70
C ASN A 277 -12.26 34.75 38.16
N LEU A 278 -12.75 33.77 37.40
CA LEU A 278 -13.92 32.97 37.77
C LEU A 278 -13.75 32.32 39.15
N LYS A 279 -12.57 31.73 39.43
CA LYS A 279 -12.26 31.15 40.75
C LYS A 279 -12.33 32.17 41.88
N TYR A 280 -11.94 33.41 41.63
CA TYR A 280 -12.10 34.50 42.59
C TYR A 280 -13.58 34.87 42.76
N LEU A 281 -14.31 35.07 41.67
CA LEU A 281 -15.74 35.44 41.67
C LEU A 281 -16.61 34.40 42.38
N ILE A 282 -16.35 33.10 42.22
CA ILE A 282 -17.09 32.03 42.95
C ILE A 282 -17.10 32.29 44.47
N ARG A 283 -16.07 32.94 45.01
CA ARG A 283 -15.95 33.24 46.44
C ARG A 283 -16.50 34.62 46.84
N THR A 284 -16.56 35.57 45.91
CA THR A 284 -16.85 36.98 46.22
C THR A 284 -18.16 37.48 45.63
N ASP A 285 -18.58 36.95 44.47
CA ASP A 285 -19.80 37.29 43.76
C ASP A 285 -20.25 36.10 42.90
N GLN A 286 -21.17 35.31 43.45
CA GLN A 286 -21.65 34.08 42.81
C GLN A 286 -22.44 34.36 41.53
N GLN A 287 -23.17 35.47 41.44
CA GLN A 287 -23.94 35.79 40.24
C GLN A 287 -23.00 36.17 39.10
N ALA A 288 -22.03 37.06 39.36
CA ALA A 288 -21.03 37.41 38.35
C ALA A 288 -20.18 36.21 37.90
N ALA A 289 -19.96 35.23 38.78
CA ALA A 289 -19.31 33.97 38.42
C ALA A 289 -20.14 33.12 37.45
N GLN A 290 -21.46 33.01 37.68
CA GLN A 290 -22.36 32.29 36.78
C GLN A 290 -22.44 32.99 35.42
N ASP A 291 -22.63 34.31 35.40
CA ASP A 291 -22.67 35.09 34.17
C ASP A 291 -21.37 34.94 33.37
N MET A 292 -20.20 35.00 34.04
CA MET A 292 -18.90 34.79 33.39
C MET A 292 -18.76 33.36 32.82
N LEU A 293 -19.27 32.34 33.52
CA LEU A 293 -19.23 30.97 33.03
C LEU A 293 -20.11 30.78 31.80
N ASP A 294 -21.32 31.33 31.80
CA ASP A 294 -22.26 31.22 30.69
C ASP A 294 -21.70 31.89 29.43
N HIS A 295 -21.13 33.09 29.55
CA HIS A 295 -20.46 33.76 28.43
C HIS A 295 -19.19 33.03 27.99
N LEU A 296 -18.43 32.42 28.89
CA LEU A 296 -17.27 31.62 28.51
C LEU A 296 -17.70 30.36 27.71
N VAL A 297 -18.80 29.72 28.11
CA VAL A 297 -19.37 28.59 27.37
C VAL A 297 -19.86 29.04 25.98
N GLY A 298 -20.60 30.15 25.90
CA GLY A 298 -21.04 30.74 24.64
C GLY A 298 -19.88 31.07 23.71
N TYR A 299 -18.84 31.72 24.23
CA TYR A 299 -17.60 32.02 23.52
C TYR A 299 -16.98 30.75 22.93
N LEU A 300 -16.80 29.68 23.73
CA LEU A 300 -16.20 28.43 23.26
C LEU A 300 -17.08 27.73 22.21
N GLN A 301 -18.40 27.71 22.39
CA GLN A 301 -19.34 27.12 21.44
C GLN A 301 -19.31 27.85 20.10
N ASN A 302 -19.20 29.18 20.11
CA ASN A 302 -19.16 30.01 18.92
C ASN A 302 -17.76 30.00 18.25
N ALA A 303 -16.69 29.87 19.02
CA ALA A 303 -15.31 29.84 18.54
C ALA A 303 -14.95 28.53 17.80
N MET A 304 -15.56 27.41 18.17
CA MET A 304 -15.32 26.13 17.51
C MET A 304 -16.15 26.02 16.23
N PRO A 305 -15.56 25.82 15.03
CA PRO A 305 -16.33 25.67 13.80
C PRO A 305 -17.19 24.40 13.81
N ASP A 306 -18.35 24.45 13.15
CA ASP A 306 -19.12 23.25 12.85
C ASP A 306 -18.28 22.32 11.97
N MET A 307 -18.16 21.04 12.35
CA MET A 307 -17.33 20.03 11.67
C MET A 307 -17.66 19.83 10.17
N ARG A 308 -18.73 20.45 9.67
CA ARG A 308 -19.24 20.34 8.29
C ARG A 308 -19.20 21.64 7.49
N SER A 309 -18.97 22.82 8.09
CA SER A 309 -19.00 24.10 7.36
C SER A 309 -17.62 24.75 7.27
N VAL A 310 -17.20 25.06 6.04
CA VAL A 310 -15.96 25.82 5.76
C VAL A 310 -16.20 27.34 5.93
N SER A 311 -17.45 27.78 6.02
CA SER A 311 -17.87 29.19 6.14
C SER A 311 -18.62 29.47 7.45
N SER A 312 -18.41 30.67 8.00
CA SER A 312 -19.14 31.24 9.15
C SER A 312 -20.15 32.29 8.66
N THR A 313 -20.98 32.81 9.55
CA THR A 313 -21.92 33.91 9.29
C THR A 313 -21.57 35.12 10.14
N LEU A 314 -22.02 36.30 9.72
CA LEU A 314 -21.87 37.52 10.52
C LEU A 314 -22.47 37.35 11.92
N GLY A 315 -23.65 36.74 12.02
CA GLY A 315 -24.33 36.50 13.30
C GLY A 315 -23.48 35.68 14.26
N ARG A 316 -22.86 34.59 13.78
CA ARG A 316 -21.99 33.75 14.62
C ARG A 316 -20.76 34.51 15.11
N GLU A 317 -20.14 35.32 14.25
CA GLU A 317 -19.00 36.16 14.64
C GLU A 317 -19.40 37.25 15.63
N MET A 318 -20.60 37.82 15.50
CA MET A 318 -21.15 38.80 16.44
C MET A 318 -21.46 38.17 17.80
N ASP A 319 -21.99 36.95 17.82
CA ASP A 319 -22.29 36.23 19.07
C ASP A 319 -20.98 35.87 19.80
N LEU A 320 -19.98 35.36 19.06
CA LEU A 320 -18.63 35.12 19.58
C LEU A 320 -18.02 36.36 20.23
N VAL A 321 -18.11 37.49 19.53
CA VAL A 321 -17.59 38.78 20.00
C VAL A 321 -18.37 39.32 21.19
N SER A 322 -19.68 39.13 21.21
CA SER A 322 -20.54 39.57 22.32
C SER A 322 -20.21 38.81 23.59
N ASP A 323 -20.05 37.49 23.51
CA ASP A 323 -19.63 36.66 24.64
C ASP A 323 -18.22 37.03 25.13
N TYR A 324 -17.27 37.25 24.22
CA TYR A 324 -15.94 37.73 24.58
C TYR A 324 -15.99 39.07 25.32
N LEU A 325 -16.70 40.06 24.78
CA LEU A 325 -16.83 41.39 25.39
C LEU A 325 -17.56 41.35 26.73
N ALA A 326 -18.53 40.45 26.91
CA ALA A 326 -19.20 40.25 28.18
C ALA A 326 -18.25 39.69 29.25
N VAL A 327 -17.44 38.67 28.93
CA VAL A 327 -16.37 38.16 29.81
C VAL A 327 -15.40 39.28 30.16
N MET A 328 -14.96 40.05 29.17
CA MET A 328 -14.05 41.18 29.36
C MET A 328 -14.65 42.29 30.22
N ARG A 329 -15.95 42.55 30.11
CA ARG A 329 -16.66 43.56 30.91
C ARG A 329 -16.74 43.15 32.38
N ILE A 330 -16.96 41.87 32.67
CA ILE A 330 -16.90 41.36 34.04
C ILE A 330 -15.48 41.52 34.61
N ARG A 331 -14.45 41.26 33.80
CA ARG A 331 -13.04 41.40 34.22
C ARG A 331 -12.61 42.84 34.44
N MET A 332 -12.99 43.75 33.54
CA MET A 332 -12.58 45.16 33.55
C MET A 332 -13.54 46.06 34.36
N GLY A 333 -14.71 45.53 34.73
CA GLY A 333 -15.76 46.27 35.40
C GLY A 333 -16.24 47.45 34.57
N ALA A 334 -16.51 48.58 35.24
CA ALA A 334 -17.00 49.81 34.61
C ALA A 334 -16.01 50.46 33.61
N ARG A 335 -14.78 49.94 33.48
CA ARG A 335 -13.79 50.46 32.52
C ARG A 335 -14.05 50.05 31.08
N LEU A 336 -14.79 48.97 30.84
CA LEU A 336 -15.18 48.56 29.49
C LEU A 336 -16.67 48.83 29.27
N ARG A 337 -16.97 49.64 28.26
CA ARG A 337 -18.31 49.77 27.68
C ARG A 337 -18.24 49.27 26.24
N TYR A 338 -19.33 48.70 25.76
CA TYR A 338 -19.42 48.31 24.36
C TYR A 338 -20.84 48.47 23.83
N ALA A 339 -20.95 48.65 22.52
CA ALA A 339 -22.19 48.69 21.77
C ALA A 339 -22.04 47.83 20.52
N VAL A 340 -23.06 47.03 20.22
CA VAL A 340 -23.14 46.22 19.00
C VAL A 340 -24.39 46.65 18.26
N ASP A 341 -24.22 47.15 17.04
CA ASP A 341 -25.27 47.71 16.19
C ASP A 341 -25.26 47.00 14.83
N VAL A 342 -26.09 45.95 14.71
CA VAL A 342 -26.13 45.08 13.54
C VAL A 342 -27.57 44.74 13.24
N ASP A 343 -28.02 45.09 12.04
CA ASP A 343 -29.35 44.71 11.55
C ASP A 343 -29.47 43.18 11.45
N GLU A 344 -30.61 42.64 11.89
CA GLU A 344 -30.87 41.19 11.90
C GLU A 344 -30.75 40.57 10.50
N GLU A 345 -31.12 41.33 9.45
CA GLU A 345 -31.03 40.91 8.06
C GLU A 345 -29.58 40.63 7.61
N LEU A 346 -28.60 41.29 8.23
CA LEU A 346 -27.18 41.11 7.91
C LEU A 346 -26.56 39.89 8.62
N ARG A 347 -27.16 39.42 9.72
CA ARG A 347 -26.60 38.32 10.55
C ARG A 347 -26.52 36.99 9.79
N GLY A 348 -27.38 36.77 8.80
CA GLY A 348 -27.37 35.57 7.96
C GLY A 348 -26.28 35.57 6.87
N LEU A 349 -25.61 36.69 6.62
CA LEU A 349 -24.66 36.80 5.52
C LEU A 349 -23.36 36.04 5.82
N PRO A 350 -22.74 35.39 4.81
CA PRO A 350 -21.44 34.76 4.96
C PRO A 350 -20.38 35.75 5.43
N PHE A 351 -19.57 35.35 6.42
CA PHE A 351 -18.47 36.17 6.94
C PHE A 351 -17.25 35.28 7.25
N PRO A 352 -16.02 35.76 7.02
CA PRO A 352 -14.82 34.96 7.28
C PRO A 352 -14.65 34.66 8.79
N PRO A 353 -14.40 33.39 9.18
CA PRO A 353 -14.34 32.99 10.58
C PRO A 353 -13.16 33.60 11.32
N ALA A 354 -13.39 33.97 12.57
CA ALA A 354 -12.44 34.50 13.54
C ALA A 354 -11.72 35.81 13.14
N MET A 355 -12.22 36.54 12.12
CA MET A 355 -11.65 37.82 11.74
C MET A 355 -12.15 38.97 12.63
N LEU A 356 -13.44 38.96 12.96
CA LEU A 356 -14.03 40.03 13.75
C LEU A 356 -13.52 40.00 15.20
N ILE A 357 -13.50 38.80 15.81
CA ILE A 357 -12.94 38.61 17.15
C ILE A 357 -11.47 39.08 17.24
N SER A 358 -10.66 38.85 16.20
CA SER A 358 -9.27 39.30 16.17
C SER A 358 -9.15 40.83 16.22
N LEU A 359 -10.05 41.56 15.55
CA LEU A 359 -10.08 43.03 15.62
C LEU A 359 -10.52 43.53 16.99
N VAL A 360 -11.52 42.88 17.58
CA VAL A 360 -12.03 43.24 18.92
C VAL A 360 -11.01 42.93 20.02
N GLU A 361 -10.31 41.80 19.92
CA GLU A 361 -9.19 41.49 20.82
C GLU A 361 -8.09 42.55 20.75
N ASN A 362 -7.76 43.01 19.54
CA ASN A 362 -6.77 44.08 19.35
C ASN A 362 -7.25 45.39 19.99
N ALA A 363 -8.50 45.78 19.79
CA ALA A 363 -9.09 46.98 20.41
C ALA A 363 -9.03 46.93 21.95
N VAL A 364 -9.35 45.77 22.54
CA VAL A 364 -9.27 45.57 24.00
C VAL A 364 -7.82 45.61 24.49
N LYS A 365 -6.94 44.75 23.96
CA LYS A 365 -5.57 44.54 24.45
C LYS A 365 -4.67 45.76 24.21
N HIS A 366 -4.75 46.34 23.03
CA HIS A 366 -3.85 47.43 22.61
C HIS A 366 -4.47 48.81 22.84
N GLY A 367 -5.80 48.94 22.77
CA GLY A 367 -6.51 50.19 23.02
C GLY A 367 -6.85 50.39 24.49
N LEU A 368 -7.80 49.60 24.99
CA LEU A 368 -8.48 49.86 26.26
C LEU A 368 -7.69 49.44 27.50
N GLU A 369 -7.02 48.28 27.48
CA GLU A 369 -6.24 47.82 28.64
C GLU A 369 -5.08 48.76 28.99
N ARG A 370 -4.52 49.43 27.96
CA ARG A 370 -3.45 50.42 28.10
C ARG A 370 -3.95 51.80 28.50
N ALA A 371 -5.23 52.11 28.26
CA ALA A 371 -5.82 53.40 28.62
C ALA A 371 -6.08 53.46 30.13
N SER A 372 -5.70 54.55 30.79
CA SER A 372 -5.99 54.74 32.22
C SER A 372 -7.46 55.09 32.52
N ARG A 373 -8.24 55.42 31.48
CA ARG A 373 -9.64 55.82 31.55
C ARG A 373 -10.59 54.69 31.12
N PRO A 374 -11.89 54.77 31.45
CA PRO A 374 -12.90 53.94 30.81
C PRO A 374 -12.89 54.13 29.29
N GLY A 375 -13.14 53.05 28.56
CA GLY A 375 -13.24 53.05 27.11
C GLY A 375 -14.55 52.46 26.60
N LEU A 376 -14.82 52.70 25.33
CA LEU A 376 -15.95 52.26 24.55
C LEU A 376 -15.45 51.52 23.31
N ILE A 377 -16.04 50.36 23.03
CA ILE A 377 -15.91 49.68 21.74
C ILE A 377 -17.28 49.66 21.06
N THR A 378 -17.35 50.18 19.85
CA THR A 378 -18.56 50.14 19.02
C THR A 378 -18.33 49.22 17.83
N ILE A 379 -19.18 48.23 17.67
CA ILE A 379 -19.18 47.31 16.53
C ILE A 379 -20.43 47.60 15.72
N SER A 380 -20.26 47.84 14.42
CA SER A 380 -21.37 48.09 13.52
C SER A 380 -21.20 47.33 12.20
N ALA A 381 -22.31 46.97 11.57
CA ALA A 381 -22.29 46.38 10.23
C ALA A 381 -23.24 47.14 9.30
N SER A 382 -22.83 47.32 8.05
CA SER A 382 -23.63 47.99 7.03
C SER A 382 -23.52 47.31 5.67
N HIS A 383 -24.61 47.34 4.93
CA HIS A 383 -24.65 46.97 3.51
C HIS A 383 -24.18 48.16 2.67
N GLU A 384 -23.21 47.92 1.78
CA GLU A 384 -22.70 48.94 0.86
C GLU A 384 -22.82 48.46 -0.59
N SER A 385 -23.29 49.33 -1.48
CA SER A 385 -23.31 49.06 -2.93
C SER A 385 -22.13 49.75 -3.60
N LYS A 386 -21.25 48.99 -4.25
CA LYS A 386 -20.07 49.52 -4.95
C LYS A 386 -20.01 48.99 -6.38
N GLY A 387 -20.31 49.86 -7.36
CA GLY A 387 -20.38 49.47 -8.77
C GLY A 387 -21.57 48.54 -9.03
N GLN A 388 -21.32 47.32 -9.52
CA GLN A 388 -22.34 46.27 -9.74
C GLN A 388 -22.38 45.21 -8.62
N GLY A 389 -21.59 45.37 -7.54
CA GLY A 389 -21.49 44.40 -6.45
C GLY A 389 -22.10 44.88 -5.14
N GLU A 390 -22.57 43.94 -4.33
CA GLU A 390 -23.01 44.14 -2.95
C GLU A 390 -21.85 43.79 -2.00
N LEU A 391 -21.56 44.68 -1.05
CA LEU A 391 -20.50 44.52 -0.05
C LEU A 391 -21.10 44.56 1.36
N LEU A 392 -20.54 43.76 2.25
CA LEU A 392 -20.77 43.83 3.69
C LEU A 392 -19.58 44.51 4.34
N SER A 393 -19.85 45.60 5.05
CA SER A 393 -18.85 46.41 5.75
C SER A 393 -19.06 46.25 7.26
N VAL A 394 -18.03 45.81 7.99
CA VAL A 394 -18.09 45.60 9.44
C VAL A 394 -16.99 46.43 10.10
N SER A 395 -17.39 47.33 10.98
CA SER A 395 -16.52 48.30 11.65
C SER A 395 -16.38 47.97 13.13
N VAL A 396 -15.15 48.04 13.63
CA VAL A 396 -14.82 48.03 15.06
C VAL A 396 -14.14 49.35 15.35
N VAL A 397 -14.75 50.15 16.21
CA VAL A 397 -14.23 51.46 16.63
C VAL A 397 -14.00 51.42 18.13
N ASP A 398 -12.77 51.72 18.54
CA ASP A 398 -12.44 51.95 19.95
C ASP A 398 -12.05 53.40 20.18
N ASP A 399 -12.22 53.87 21.41
CA ASP A 399 -11.74 55.16 21.87
C ASP A 399 -10.49 55.03 22.74
N GLY A 400 -9.66 53.99 22.55
CA GLY A 400 -8.48 53.73 23.36
C GLY A 400 -7.32 54.69 23.11
N VAL A 401 -6.10 54.24 23.41
CA VAL A 401 -4.88 55.05 23.27
C VAL A 401 -4.50 55.41 21.82
N GLY A 402 -5.19 54.82 20.82
CA GLY A 402 -4.97 55.08 19.41
C GLY A 402 -3.87 54.24 18.75
N LEU A 403 -3.62 54.50 17.47
CA LEU A 403 -2.55 53.86 16.70
C LEU A 403 -1.19 54.34 17.24
N THR A 404 -0.44 53.43 17.84
CA THR A 404 0.96 53.66 18.24
C THR A 404 1.90 53.32 17.08
N GLU A 405 3.17 53.77 17.09
CA GLU A 405 4.15 53.42 16.02
C GLU A 405 4.38 51.90 15.86
N GLN A 406 3.97 51.10 16.85
CA GLN A 406 3.99 49.63 16.82
C GLN A 406 2.73 49.02 16.20
N ALA A 407 1.69 49.82 15.91
CA ALA A 407 0.46 49.38 15.27
C ALA A 407 0.74 49.01 13.81
N GLY A 408 0.91 47.71 13.56
CA GLY A 408 1.32 47.15 12.27
C GLY A 408 2.44 46.11 12.37
N GLN A 409 3.17 46.05 13.50
CA GLN A 409 4.15 45.00 13.78
C GLN A 409 3.56 43.76 14.47
N GLY A 410 2.27 43.82 14.84
CA GLY A 410 1.55 42.69 15.42
C GLY A 410 1.15 41.67 14.34
N THR A 411 1.35 40.39 14.61
CA THR A 411 1.01 39.27 13.70
C THR A 411 -0.49 39.22 13.35
N GLY A 412 -1.37 39.76 14.21
CA GLY A 412 -2.83 39.69 14.05
C GLY A 412 -3.37 40.42 12.81
N LEU A 413 -3.08 41.72 12.63
CA LEU A 413 -3.60 42.50 11.49
C LEU A 413 -3.00 42.03 10.15
N ALA A 414 -1.72 41.65 10.14
CA ALA A 414 -1.05 41.08 8.97
C ALA A 414 -1.70 39.74 8.56
N ASN A 415 -2.00 38.86 9.52
CA ASN A 415 -2.71 37.61 9.26
C ASN A 415 -4.13 37.82 8.72
N ILE A 416 -4.85 38.83 9.21
CA ILE A 416 -6.18 39.18 8.68
C ILE A 416 -6.06 39.63 7.21
N ALA A 417 -5.11 40.52 6.91
CA ALA A 417 -4.89 41.01 5.55
C ALA A 417 -4.50 39.87 4.58
N GLU A 418 -3.62 38.96 4.98
CA GLU A 418 -3.22 37.80 4.18
C GLU A 418 -4.41 36.85 3.96
N ARG A 419 -5.17 36.52 5.01
CA ARG A 419 -6.36 35.66 4.89
C ARG A 419 -7.43 36.29 4.00
N MET A 420 -7.63 37.60 4.07
CA MET A 420 -8.57 38.31 3.20
C MET A 420 -8.16 38.20 1.72
N LEU A 421 -6.87 38.37 1.42
CA LEU A 421 -6.34 38.21 0.07
C LEU A 421 -6.51 36.77 -0.45
N LEU A 422 -6.32 35.76 0.40
CA LEU A 422 -6.49 34.35 0.04
C LEU A 422 -7.95 33.96 -0.21
N LEU A 423 -8.89 34.51 0.57
CA LEU A 423 -10.31 34.15 0.48
C LEU A 423 -11.05 34.92 -0.61
N TYR A 424 -10.74 36.21 -0.79
CA TYR A 424 -11.54 37.12 -1.62
C TYR A 424 -10.71 37.90 -2.65
N GLY A 425 -9.40 37.68 -2.72
CA GLY A 425 -8.52 38.40 -3.65
C GLY A 425 -8.57 39.91 -3.40
N ARG A 426 -8.86 40.67 -4.46
CA ARG A 426 -8.92 42.14 -4.43
C ARG A 426 -10.32 42.70 -4.14
N GLU A 427 -11.31 41.85 -3.94
CA GLU A 427 -12.71 42.25 -3.71
C GLU A 427 -13.01 42.56 -2.25
N ALA A 428 -12.09 42.20 -1.34
CA ALA A 428 -12.20 42.48 0.08
C ALA A 428 -11.06 43.40 0.55
N SER A 429 -11.31 44.16 1.60
CA SER A 429 -10.33 45.09 2.16
C SER A 429 -10.38 45.16 3.69
N LEU A 430 -9.23 45.42 4.29
CA LEU A 430 -9.09 45.84 5.69
C LEU A 430 -8.58 47.29 5.69
N LEU A 431 -9.38 48.19 6.26
CA LEU A 431 -8.96 49.56 6.54
C LEU A 431 -8.68 49.69 8.04
N VAL A 432 -7.53 50.23 8.40
CA VAL A 432 -7.22 50.61 9.78
C VAL A 432 -6.83 52.08 9.78
N ALA A 433 -7.57 52.89 10.53
CA ALA A 433 -7.41 54.34 10.59
C ALA A 433 -7.50 54.83 12.05
N PRO A 434 -6.98 56.02 12.36
CA PRO A 434 -7.28 56.68 13.62
C PRO A 434 -8.81 56.83 13.78
N GLY A 435 -9.30 56.64 15.00
CA GLY A 435 -10.69 56.94 15.34
C GLY A 435 -10.99 58.44 15.31
N ASP A 436 -12.27 58.80 15.29
CA ASP A 436 -12.71 60.20 15.31
C ASP A 436 -12.37 60.82 16.69
N GLY A 437 -11.19 61.44 16.78
CA GLY A 437 -10.66 62.07 18.00
C GLY A 437 -9.56 61.25 18.69
N GLN A 438 -9.88 60.07 19.23
CA GLN A 438 -8.94 59.13 19.87
C GLN A 438 -9.30 57.68 19.52
N GLY A 439 -8.35 56.76 19.71
CA GLY A 439 -8.57 55.33 19.44
C GLY A 439 -8.36 54.91 17.98
N VAL A 440 -8.91 53.76 17.61
CA VAL A 440 -8.70 53.13 16.30
C VAL A 440 -10.03 52.73 15.68
N ARG A 441 -10.14 52.93 14.37
CA ARG A 441 -11.23 52.42 13.54
C ARG A 441 -10.67 51.36 12.59
N ALA A 442 -11.13 50.13 12.75
CA ALA A 442 -10.84 49.01 11.84
C ALA A 442 -12.12 48.61 11.09
N VAL A 443 -12.06 48.55 9.76
CA VAL A 443 -13.20 48.20 8.90
C VAL A 443 -12.82 47.04 7.99
N LEU A 444 -13.58 45.96 8.08
CA LEU A 444 -13.55 44.84 7.14
C LEU A 444 -14.64 45.01 6.10
N THR A 445 -14.28 44.95 4.83
CA THR A 445 -15.24 44.96 3.73
C THR A 445 -15.09 43.66 2.95
N VAL A 446 -16.17 42.89 2.82
CA VAL A 446 -16.21 41.61 2.10
C VAL A 446 -17.35 41.59 1.06
N PRO A 447 -17.18 40.87 -0.07
CA PRO A 447 -18.25 40.73 -1.05
C PRO A 447 -19.39 39.86 -0.52
N ILE A 448 -20.64 40.24 -0.82
CA ILE A 448 -21.82 39.45 -0.51
C ILE A 448 -22.02 38.44 -1.63
N VAL A 449 -21.57 37.22 -1.40
CA VAL A 449 -21.86 36.09 -2.28
C VAL A 449 -23.19 35.50 -1.81
N ARG A 450 -24.29 35.82 -2.48
CA ARG A 450 -25.56 35.12 -2.25
C ARG A 450 -25.33 33.66 -2.62
N SER A 451 -25.35 32.76 -1.64
CA SER A 451 -25.34 31.33 -1.92
C SER A 451 -26.60 31.02 -2.74
N HIS A 452 -26.44 30.66 -4.01
CA HIS A 452 -27.55 30.07 -4.75
C HIS A 452 -27.96 28.81 -4.00
N ALA A 453 -29.19 28.82 -3.48
CA ALA A 453 -29.83 27.73 -2.76
C ALA A 453 -29.94 26.46 -3.62
#